data_AF-A0A7X7H1A4-F1
#
_entry.id   AF-A0A7X7H1A4-F1
#
_cell.length_a   1.000
_cell.length_b   1.000
_cell.length_c   1.000
_cell.angle_alpha   90.00
_cell.angle_beta   90.00
_cell.angle_gamma   90.00
#
_symmetry.space_group_name_H-M   'P 1'
#
loop_
_entity.id
_entity.type
_entity.pdbx_description
1 polymer ?
#
loop_
_entity_poly.entity_id
_entity_poly.type
_entity_poly.pdbx_seq_one_letter_code
_entity_poly.pdbx_strand_id
1 'polypeptide(L)'
;MEKEYVYPAVLAFGYDGGRLWVANLVDLSGCWVEGEDREDVIKRAPEVLKEYLDCCIQAEWPIPIPSKVEDLEAVNVGEVITVKCRM
;
A
#
# COMPACT_ATOMS: atom_id res chain seq x y z
N MET A 1 -5.73 2.59 22.99
CA MET A 1 -5.57 3.81 22.18
C MET A 1 -5.37 3.33 20.77
N GLU A 2 -6.22 3.72 19.84
CA GLU A 2 -6.03 3.36 18.42
C GLU A 2 -4.75 4.02 17.90
N LYS A 3 -3.93 3.26 17.18
CA LYS A 3 -2.70 3.72 16.54
C LYS A 3 -2.95 3.92 15.05
N GLU A 4 -2.54 5.07 14.53
CA GLU A 4 -2.59 5.37 13.10
C GLU A 4 -1.31 4.91 12.41
N TYR A 5 -1.46 4.22 11.29
CA TYR A 5 -0.38 3.76 10.43
C TYR A 5 -0.50 4.42 9.06
N VAL A 6 0.64 4.83 8.51
CA VAL A 6 0.73 5.57 7.25
C VAL A 6 1.83 4.95 6.40
N TYR A 7 1.46 4.51 5.20
CA TYR A 7 2.38 3.91 4.25
C TYR A 7 2.23 4.54 2.87
N PRO A 8 3.33 4.69 2.11
CA PRO A 8 3.22 5.02 0.70
C PRO A 8 2.74 3.81 -0.09
N ALA A 9 1.97 4.07 -1.14
CA ALA A 9 1.71 3.09 -2.17
C ALA A 9 2.00 3.69 -3.55
N VAL A 10 2.51 2.87 -4.46
CA VAL A 10 2.74 3.27 -5.86
C VAL A 10 1.56 2.79 -6.71
N LEU A 11 0.92 3.70 -7.41
CA LEU A 11 -0.12 3.42 -8.38
C LEU A 11 0.50 3.16 -9.74
N ALA A 12 0.08 2.07 -10.37
CA ALA A 12 0.49 1.71 -11.72
C ALA A 12 -0.59 0.90 -12.42
N PHE A 13 -0.42 0.71 -13.72
CA PHE A 13 -1.08 -0.39 -14.40
C PHE A 13 -0.35 -1.71 -14.07
N GLY A 14 -1.10 -2.70 -13.61
CA GLY A 14 -0.60 -3.98 -13.16
C GLY A 14 -0.10 -4.91 -14.26
N TYR A 15 0.39 -6.07 -13.82
CA TYR A 15 0.69 -7.22 -14.65
C TYR A 15 -0.59 -7.67 -15.42
N ASP A 16 -0.42 -8.26 -16.61
CA ASP A 16 -1.47 -8.50 -17.67
C ASP A 16 -1.60 -7.41 -18.76
N GLY A 17 -0.47 -6.84 -19.19
CA GLY A 17 -0.45 -5.90 -20.32
C GLY A 17 -1.15 -4.57 -20.03
N GLY A 18 -1.27 -4.21 -18.74
CA GLY A 18 -1.79 -2.94 -18.27
C GLY A 18 -3.32 -2.83 -18.22
N ARG A 19 -4.03 -3.96 -18.06
CA ARG A 19 -5.51 -3.99 -18.00
C ARG A 19 -6.09 -3.70 -16.63
N LEU A 20 -5.32 -3.90 -15.56
CA LEU A 20 -5.75 -3.65 -14.19
C LEU A 20 -4.96 -2.49 -13.60
N TRP A 21 -5.61 -1.74 -12.71
CA TRP A 21 -4.95 -0.82 -11.80
C TRP A 21 -4.40 -1.58 -10.60
N VAL A 22 -3.23 -1.16 -10.12
CA VAL A 22 -2.62 -1.69 -8.91
C VAL A 22 -2.15 -0.56 -8.00
N ALA A 23 -2.29 -0.79 -6.69
CA ALA A 23 -1.58 -0.05 -5.65
C ALA A 23 -0.63 -1.01 -4.94
N ASN A 24 0.68 -0.77 -5.07
CA ASN A 24 1.72 -1.53 -4.37
C ASN A 24 2.11 -0.80 -3.08
N LEU A 25 1.87 -1.39 -1.92
CA LEU A 25 2.40 -0.91 -0.65
C LEU A 25 3.88 -1.31 -0.55
N VAL A 26 4.77 -0.48 -1.07
CA VAL A 26 6.16 -0.84 -1.44
C VAL A 26 7.02 -1.39 -0.30
N ASP A 27 6.72 -1.02 0.95
CA ASP A 27 7.45 -1.48 2.15
C ASP A 27 6.88 -2.78 2.73
N LEU A 28 5.77 -3.27 2.18
CA LEU A 28 5.04 -4.44 2.64
C LEU A 28 5.19 -5.55 1.60
N SER A 29 5.96 -6.59 1.96
CA SER A 29 6.33 -7.66 1.03
C SER A 29 5.09 -8.34 0.44
N GLY A 30 4.97 -8.30 -0.89
CA GLY A 30 3.86 -8.93 -1.61
C GLY A 30 2.49 -8.29 -1.35
N CYS A 31 2.44 -7.03 -0.89
CA CYS A 31 1.19 -6.36 -0.56
C CYS A 31 0.70 -5.48 -1.73
N TRP A 32 -0.27 -6.01 -2.47
CA TRP A 32 -0.84 -5.38 -3.65
C TRP A 32 -2.35 -5.28 -3.52
N VAL A 33 -2.91 -4.20 -4.03
CA VAL A 33 -4.34 -4.06 -4.27
C VAL A 33 -4.56 -3.94 -5.76
N GLU A 34 -5.40 -4.81 -6.32
CA GLU A 34 -5.65 -4.88 -7.76
C GLU A 34 -7.15 -4.70 -8.06
N GLY A 35 -7.46 -4.08 -9.21
CA GLY A 35 -8.83 -3.87 -9.67
C GLY A 35 -8.89 -3.25 -11.06
N GLU A 36 -10.07 -3.30 -11.70
CA GLU A 36 -10.28 -2.70 -13.03
C GLU A 36 -10.41 -1.17 -12.98
N ASP A 37 -10.67 -0.62 -11.79
CA ASP A 37 -10.95 0.79 -11.54
C ASP A 37 -9.94 1.36 -10.54
N ARG A 38 -9.32 2.49 -10.90
CA ARG A 38 -8.27 3.12 -10.09
C ARG A 38 -8.80 3.59 -8.74
N GLU A 39 -9.98 4.20 -8.73
CA GLU A 39 -10.61 4.76 -7.55
C GLU A 39 -11.06 3.67 -6.58
N ASP A 40 -11.52 2.51 -7.08
CA ASP A 40 -11.80 1.32 -6.26
C ASP A 40 -10.53 0.81 -5.58
N VAL A 41 -9.42 0.68 -6.34
CA VAL A 41 -8.12 0.26 -5.81
C VAL A 41 -7.66 1.19 -4.67
N ILE A 42 -7.77 2.51 -4.88
CA ILE A 42 -7.42 3.51 -3.85
C ILE A 42 -8.31 3.37 -2.61
N LYS A 43 -9.62 3.17 -2.79
CA LYS A 43 -10.58 3.03 -1.66
C LYS A 43 -10.33 1.79 -0.82
N ARG A 44 -9.86 0.70 -1.43
CA ARG A 44 -9.60 -0.58 -0.76
C ARG A 44 -8.21 -0.67 -0.11
N ALA A 45 -7.25 0.14 -0.55
CA ALA A 45 -5.89 0.15 0.00
C ALA A 45 -5.80 0.26 1.53
N PRO A 46 -6.60 1.10 2.22
CA PRO A 46 -6.62 1.15 3.69
C PRO A 46 -6.98 -0.17 4.37
N GLU A 47 -7.91 -0.94 3.80
CA GLU A 47 -8.34 -2.24 4.35
C GLU A 47 -7.24 -3.29 4.20
N VAL A 48 -6.61 -3.35 3.04
CA VAL A 48 -5.49 -4.28 2.78
C VAL A 48 -4.27 -3.93 3.66
N LEU A 49 -3.97 -2.65 3.84
CA LEU A 49 -2.93 -2.21 4.78
C LEU A 49 -3.25 -2.70 6.20
N LYS A 50 -4.50 -2.54 6.64
CA LYS A 50 -4.92 -2.99 7.97
C LYS A 50 -4.76 -4.51 8.12
N GLU A 51 -5.21 -5.29 7.14
CA GLU A 51 -5.10 -6.76 7.15
C GLU A 51 -3.63 -7.22 7.23
N TYR A 52 -2.73 -6.60 6.47
CA TYR A 52 -1.30 -6.93 6.52
C TYR A 52 -0.71 -6.66 7.91
N LEU A 53 -1.02 -5.50 8.49
CA LEU A 53 -0.54 -5.12 9.81
C LEU A 53 -1.14 -6.01 10.91
N ASP A 54 -2.42 -6.39 10.80
CA ASP A 54 -3.07 -7.33 11.71
C ASP A 54 -2.35 -8.68 11.67
N CYS A 55 -2.00 -9.18 10.48
CA CYS A 55 -1.19 -10.40 10.32
C CYS A 55 0.18 -10.28 10.99
N CYS A 56 0.89 -9.14 10.82
CA CYS A 56 2.17 -8.93 11.51
C CYS A 56 2.01 -8.99 13.03
N ILE A 57 0.98 -8.34 13.59
CA ILE A 57 0.72 -8.30 15.03
C ILE A 57 0.40 -9.70 15.56
N GLN A 58 -0.50 -10.43 14.88
CA GLN A 58 -0.91 -11.78 15.29
C GLN A 58 0.23 -12.79 15.20
N ALA A 59 1.12 -12.64 14.23
CA ALA A 59 2.30 -13.49 14.06
C ALA A 59 3.51 -13.06 14.92
N GLU A 60 3.36 -12.02 15.74
CA GLU A 60 4.46 -11.38 16.49
C GLU A 60 5.65 -10.96 15.60
N TRP A 61 5.36 -10.64 14.34
CA TRP A 61 6.35 -10.15 13.39
C TRP A 61 6.58 -8.65 13.58
N PRO A 62 7.81 -8.17 13.30
CA PRO A 62 8.07 -6.75 13.28
C PRO A 62 7.20 -6.08 12.22
N ILE A 63 6.56 -4.98 12.59
CA ILE A 63 5.86 -4.12 11.64
C ILE A 63 6.93 -3.44 10.77
N PRO A 64 6.86 -3.53 9.43
CA PRO A 64 7.79 -2.82 8.55
C PRO A 64 7.83 -1.31 8.84
N ILE A 65 8.92 -0.65 8.46
CA ILE A 65 9.01 0.81 8.60
C ILE A 65 8.59 1.41 7.25
N PRO A 66 7.64 2.36 7.21
CA PRO A 66 7.25 2.99 5.95
C PRO A 66 8.37 3.87 5.39
N SER A 67 8.56 3.80 4.08
CA SER A 67 9.37 4.75 3.32
C SER A 67 8.71 6.13 3.33
N LYS A 68 9.51 7.18 3.10
CA LYS A 68 8.99 8.53 2.90
C LYS A 68 8.47 8.68 1.48
N VAL A 69 7.35 9.39 1.32
CA VAL A 69 6.77 9.66 -0.01
C VAL A 69 7.77 10.43 -0.88
N GLU A 70 8.48 11.39 -0.30
CA GLU A 70 9.44 12.24 -1.02
C GLU A 70 10.63 11.45 -1.59
N ASP A 71 11.06 10.40 -0.88
CA ASP A 71 12.16 9.54 -1.32
C ASP A 71 11.75 8.73 -2.55
N LEU A 72 10.49 8.29 -2.62
CA LEU A 72 9.91 7.56 -3.76
C LEU A 72 9.68 8.48 -4.96
N GLU A 73 9.14 9.67 -4.74
CA GLU A 73 8.95 10.67 -5.79
C GLU A 73 10.28 11.07 -6.44
N ALA A 74 11.35 11.21 -5.65
CA ALA A 74 12.67 11.60 -6.13
C ALA A 74 13.30 10.59 -7.12
N VAL A 75 12.94 9.30 -7.00
CA VAL A 75 13.43 8.23 -7.89
C VAL A 75 12.44 7.89 -9.02
N ASN A 76 11.35 8.67 -9.16
CA ASN A 76 10.37 8.57 -10.24
C ASN A 76 9.77 7.16 -10.40
N VAL A 77 9.36 6.54 -9.29
CA VAL A 77 8.75 5.19 -9.28
C VAL A 77 7.33 5.15 -9.85
N GLY A 78 6.74 6.31 -10.18
CA GLY A 78 5.38 6.45 -10.67
C GLY A 78 4.55 7.38 -9.80
N GLU A 79 3.23 7.27 -9.90
CA GLU A 79 2.32 8.02 -9.04
C GLU A 79 2.35 7.43 -7.62
N VAL A 80 2.62 8.26 -6.61
CA VAL A 80 2.67 7.85 -5.20
C VAL A 80 1.44 8.39 -4.47
N ILE A 81 0.78 7.54 -3.70
CA ILE A 81 -0.31 7.91 -2.80
C ILE A 81 0.04 7.58 -1.36
N THR A 82 -0.58 8.29 -0.43
CA THR A 82 -0.50 7.96 1.00
C THR A 82 -1.71 7.12 1.41
N VAL A 83 -1.47 5.94 1.95
CA VAL A 83 -2.47 5.02 2.49
C VAL A 83 -2.43 5.09 4.01
N LYS A 84 -3.60 5.22 4.64
CA LYS A 84 -3.71 5.36 6.11
C LYS A 84 -4.72 4.38 6.67
N CYS A 85 -4.41 3.76 7.80
CA CYS A 85 -5.37 2.96 8.56
C CYS A 85 -5.22 3.20 10.07
N ARG A 86 -6.27 2.85 10.83
CA ARG A 86 -6.27 2.88 12.30
C ARG A 86 -6.54 1.48 12.84
N MET A 87 -5.82 1.14 13.91
CA MET A 87 -5.85 -0.17 14.58
C MET A 87 -5.91 -0.01 16.08
#